data_AF-A0A0S4XBE5-F1
#
_entry.id   AF-A0A0S4XBE5-F1
#
_cell.length_a   1.000
_cell.length_b   1.000
_cell.length_c   1.000
_cell.angle_alpha   90.00
_cell.angle_beta   90.00
_cell.angle_gamma   90.00
#
_symmetry.space_group_name_H-M   'P 1'
#
loop_
_entity.id
_entity.type
_entity.pdbx_description
1 polymer ?
#
loop_
_entity_poly.entity_id
_entity_poly.type
_entity_poly.pdbx_seq_one_letter_code
_entity_poly.pdbx_strand_id
1 'polypeptide(L)'
;MLRLQDARRPYPLQADVTVGKTRIDLAGTLTNPSSLTALDLRLHLSGASMAHLYPLTGVVLPDTPPFDTRGRLIGELRRQGSSWRYEQFTGRVGGSDLGGTLTFAMRPEPGQRPQLTGELVSHQLLFADLAPIIGADSNASKQRRDAPVRQPADKVLPVEPFRTDRWNAIDADVKFTGERIVRTADLPIDHLVTHIKLQDAVLTLDPLNFGVAGGTLTSNLRLDGQSAPMQASAALAARHFKIRQLFPNIESMHASIGEINGDARLSATGNSVAALLGASNGELKILVEQGTVSKFILEAMGLNVGNVILTKLFGDKQVSINCAAGDFAVSDGLAQARTFVVDTQDAVIDVTGATSFKHESLDFTIHPDSKGLRVFSLRTPLYVKGTYKHPDVSVNPAVVALRAGGAVALAFAAPVAAVLPVLELQPAPDSPCGKLLADVRQRPTAPPPGKVYRSGQTGRAADGSPKDPAAAPARQPALPARDPTTAGG
;
A
#
# COMPACT_ATOMS: atom_id res chain seq x y z
N MET A 1 -32.61 -53.46 -0.44
CA MET A 1 -32.18 -52.74 -1.66
C MET A 1 -33.30 -52.04 -2.45
N LEU A 2 -34.60 -52.30 -2.21
CA LEU A 2 -35.71 -51.71 -3.00
C LEU A 2 -36.14 -50.26 -2.68
N ARG A 3 -35.60 -49.61 -1.64
CA ARG A 3 -36.09 -48.29 -1.16
C ARG A 3 -35.44 -47.06 -1.82
N LEU A 4 -34.46 -47.22 -2.72
CA LEU A 4 -33.66 -46.12 -3.31
C LEU A 4 -34.10 -45.70 -4.73
N GLN A 5 -35.19 -46.26 -5.27
CA GLN A 5 -35.61 -46.06 -6.67
C GLN A 5 -36.78 -45.07 -6.84
N ASP A 6 -37.32 -44.49 -5.75
CA ASP A 6 -38.43 -43.55 -5.85
C ASP A 6 -37.91 -42.14 -6.15
N ALA A 7 -37.99 -41.75 -7.42
CA ALA A 7 -37.45 -40.51 -7.96
C ALA A 7 -38.05 -39.22 -7.36
N ARG A 8 -39.13 -39.30 -6.57
CA ARG A 8 -39.81 -38.13 -5.98
C ARG A 8 -39.71 -38.04 -4.46
N ARG A 9 -39.14 -39.04 -3.77
CA ARG A 9 -39.01 -39.00 -2.31
C ARG A 9 -37.71 -38.30 -1.91
N PRO A 10 -37.76 -37.28 -1.05
CA PRO A 10 -36.56 -36.74 -0.41
C PRO A 10 -35.96 -37.77 0.54
N TYR A 11 -34.66 -38.04 0.42
CA TYR A 11 -33.91 -38.93 1.31
C TYR A 11 -33.13 -38.09 2.31
N PRO A 12 -33.24 -38.35 3.62
CA PRO A 12 -32.50 -37.60 4.62
C PRO A 12 -30.99 -37.90 4.48
N LEU A 13 -30.20 -36.84 4.56
CA LEU A 13 -28.74 -36.87 4.54
C LEU A 13 -28.23 -36.14 5.78
N GLN A 14 -27.31 -36.78 6.52
CA GLN A 14 -26.59 -36.16 7.62
C GLN A 14 -25.15 -36.65 7.63
N ALA A 15 -24.20 -35.73 7.75
CA ALA A 15 -22.78 -36.06 7.88
C ALA A 15 -22.05 -35.00 8.71
N ASP A 16 -21.08 -35.44 9.49
CA ASP A 16 -20.09 -34.60 10.17
C ASP A 16 -18.71 -35.13 9.77
N VAL A 17 -17.95 -34.30 9.06
CA VAL A 17 -16.69 -34.67 8.44
C VAL A 17 -15.61 -33.69 8.87
N THR A 18 -14.49 -34.21 9.36
CA THR A 18 -13.30 -33.42 9.67
C THR A 18 -12.14 -33.85 8.78
N VAL A 19 -11.57 -32.91 8.03
CA VAL A 19 -10.37 -33.13 7.21
C VAL A 19 -9.33 -32.07 7.54
N GLY A 20 -8.20 -32.48 8.12
CA GLY A 20 -7.17 -31.57 8.59
C GLY A 20 -7.72 -30.61 9.65
N LYS A 21 -7.66 -29.30 9.37
CA LYS A 21 -8.20 -28.23 10.22
C LYS A 21 -9.57 -27.71 9.76
N THR A 22 -10.28 -28.48 8.93
CA THR A 22 -11.59 -28.11 8.38
C THR A 22 -12.65 -29.08 8.89
N ARG A 23 -13.78 -28.55 9.38
CA ARG A 23 -14.97 -29.33 9.76
C ARG A 23 -16.16 -28.92 8.90
N ILE A 24 -16.89 -29.93 8.43
CA ILE A 24 -18.08 -29.82 7.59
C ILE A 24 -19.20 -30.58 8.30
N ASP A 25 -20.22 -29.88 8.77
CA ASP A 25 -21.46 -30.47 9.27
C ASP A 25 -22.58 -30.16 8.27
N LEU A 26 -23.31 -31.19 7.88
CA LEU A 26 -24.43 -31.04 6.94
C LEU A 26 -25.62 -31.90 7.35
N ALA A 27 -26.81 -31.34 7.14
CA ALA A 27 -28.08 -32.03 7.39
C ALA A 27 -29.17 -31.52 6.44
N GLY A 28 -29.85 -32.42 5.72
CA GLY A 28 -30.93 -32.04 4.82
C GLY A 28 -31.45 -33.21 4.00
N THR A 29 -31.80 -32.95 2.74
CA THR A 29 -32.39 -33.96 1.87
C THR A 29 -31.74 -34.02 0.49
N LEU A 30 -31.73 -35.23 -0.08
CA LEU A 30 -31.36 -35.51 -1.46
C LEU A 30 -32.59 -36.02 -2.20
N THR A 31 -32.96 -35.39 -3.31
CA THR A 31 -34.08 -35.81 -4.15
C THR A 31 -33.57 -36.57 -5.36
N ASN A 32 -34.24 -37.68 -5.67
CA ASN A 32 -33.89 -38.59 -6.78
C ASN A 32 -32.43 -39.08 -6.72
N PRO A 33 -32.07 -39.94 -5.74
CA PRO A 33 -30.69 -40.37 -5.53
C PRO A 33 -30.09 -41.13 -6.72
N SER A 34 -30.91 -41.74 -7.58
CA SER A 34 -30.45 -42.42 -8.80
C SER A 34 -29.92 -41.48 -9.90
N SER A 35 -30.32 -40.20 -9.90
CA SER A 35 -29.79 -39.19 -10.83
C SER A 35 -29.23 -37.94 -10.14
N LEU A 36 -29.21 -37.93 -8.80
CA LEU A 36 -28.79 -36.83 -7.92
C LEU A 36 -29.39 -35.47 -8.33
N THR A 37 -30.69 -35.38 -8.58
CA THR A 37 -31.25 -34.21 -9.28
C THR A 37 -31.18 -32.92 -8.45
N ALA A 38 -31.44 -32.99 -7.15
CA ALA A 38 -31.44 -31.82 -6.28
C ALA A 38 -31.01 -32.14 -4.84
N LEU A 39 -30.22 -31.24 -4.25
CA LEU A 39 -29.79 -31.23 -2.86
C LEU A 39 -30.34 -29.99 -2.17
N ASP A 40 -30.82 -30.16 -0.94
CA ASP A 40 -31.21 -29.07 -0.06
C ASP A 40 -30.69 -29.35 1.35
N LEU A 41 -29.60 -28.68 1.71
CA LEU A 41 -28.82 -28.97 2.90
C LEU A 41 -28.69 -27.72 3.77
N ARG A 42 -28.81 -27.89 5.09
CA ARG A 42 -28.18 -26.97 6.03
C ARG A 42 -26.71 -27.34 6.09
N LEU A 43 -25.84 -26.36 5.90
CA LEU A 43 -24.40 -26.53 5.87
C LEU A 43 -23.76 -25.65 6.94
N HIS A 44 -22.86 -26.23 7.72
CA HIS A 44 -21.95 -25.52 8.62
C HIS A 44 -20.50 -25.86 8.23
N LEU A 45 -19.75 -24.84 7.84
CA LEU A 45 -18.33 -24.95 7.51
C LEU A 45 -17.51 -24.19 8.53
N SER A 46 -16.44 -24.80 9.02
CA SER A 46 -15.47 -24.11 9.88
C SER A 46 -14.05 -24.59 9.63
N GLY A 47 -13.06 -23.73 9.89
CA GLY A 47 -11.67 -24.13 9.80
C GLY A 47 -10.67 -23.00 10.02
N ALA A 48 -9.39 -23.33 9.93
CA ALA A 48 -8.30 -22.37 10.20
C ALA A 48 -8.08 -21.31 9.11
N SER A 49 -8.44 -21.61 7.85
CA SER A 49 -8.36 -20.71 6.68
C SER A 49 -9.31 -21.20 5.59
N MET A 50 -10.02 -20.31 4.89
CA MET A 50 -10.89 -20.68 3.76
C MET A 50 -10.11 -21.33 2.61
N ALA A 51 -8.82 -20.99 2.44
CA ALA A 51 -7.95 -21.60 1.43
C ALA A 51 -7.84 -23.14 1.58
N HIS A 52 -8.10 -23.68 2.78
CA HIS A 52 -8.09 -25.12 3.06
C HIS A 52 -9.34 -25.85 2.55
N LEU A 53 -10.33 -25.14 2.02
CA LEU A 53 -11.50 -25.74 1.38
C LEU A 53 -11.19 -26.23 -0.04
N TYR A 54 -10.14 -25.71 -0.69
CA TYR A 54 -9.81 -26.07 -2.08
C TYR A 54 -9.59 -27.58 -2.29
N PRO A 55 -8.79 -28.31 -1.47
CA PRO A 55 -8.60 -29.75 -1.65
C PRO A 55 -9.89 -30.58 -1.49
N LEU A 56 -10.92 -30.01 -0.85
CA LEU A 56 -12.19 -30.68 -0.57
C LEU A 56 -13.28 -30.33 -1.60
N THR A 57 -13.29 -29.08 -2.07
CA THR A 57 -14.39 -28.51 -2.84
C THR A 57 -14.00 -28.11 -4.26
N GLY A 58 -12.71 -27.98 -4.55
CA GLY A 58 -12.20 -27.39 -5.80
C GLY A 58 -12.37 -25.87 -5.91
N VAL A 59 -13.03 -25.21 -4.94
CA VAL A 59 -13.25 -23.76 -4.95
C VAL A 59 -11.99 -23.05 -4.46
N VAL A 60 -11.49 -22.10 -5.26
CA VAL A 60 -10.33 -21.28 -4.89
C VAL A 60 -10.81 -20.12 -4.03
N LEU A 61 -10.46 -20.15 -2.74
CA LEU A 61 -10.76 -19.10 -1.77
C LEU A 61 -9.45 -18.53 -1.22
N PRO A 62 -9.44 -17.25 -0.80
CA PRO A 62 -8.24 -16.60 -0.29
C PRO A 62 -7.83 -17.19 1.07
N ASP A 63 -6.60 -16.88 1.47
CA ASP A 63 -6.16 -17.08 2.83
C ASP A 63 -6.91 -16.14 3.79
N THR A 64 -7.43 -16.70 4.88
CA THR A 64 -8.23 -15.97 5.88
C THR A 64 -7.82 -16.38 7.29
N PRO A 65 -8.13 -15.56 8.32
CA PRO A 65 -8.20 -16.05 9.69
C PRO A 65 -9.20 -17.21 9.84
N PRO A 66 -9.27 -17.85 11.03
CA PRO A 66 -10.26 -18.90 11.29
C PRO A 66 -11.67 -18.44 10.95
N PHE A 67 -12.43 -19.30 10.28
CA PHE A 67 -13.78 -18.99 9.84
C PHE A 67 -14.78 -20.01 10.37
N ASP A 68 -16.04 -19.57 10.47
CA ASP A 68 -17.19 -20.39 10.85
C ASP A 68 -18.43 -19.80 10.15
N THR A 69 -19.06 -20.56 9.26
CA THR A 69 -20.22 -20.11 8.48
C THR A 69 -21.33 -21.14 8.49
N ARG A 70 -22.58 -20.68 8.50
CA ARG A 70 -23.78 -21.52 8.42
C ARG A 70 -24.76 -20.94 7.41
N GLY A 71 -25.42 -21.80 6.65
CA GLY A 71 -26.42 -21.38 5.68
C GLY A 71 -27.11 -22.56 5.00
N ARG A 72 -27.87 -22.27 3.95
CA ARG A 72 -28.55 -23.28 3.15
C ARG A 72 -27.79 -23.50 1.85
N LEU A 73 -27.39 -24.73 1.57
CA LEU A 73 -26.78 -25.14 0.31
C LEU A 73 -27.83 -25.85 -0.55
N ILE A 74 -28.14 -25.26 -1.70
CA ILE A 74 -29.00 -25.83 -2.72
C ILE A 74 -28.12 -26.29 -3.88
N GLY A 75 -28.17 -27.58 -4.21
CA GLY A 75 -27.44 -28.14 -5.34
C GLY A 75 -28.39 -28.60 -6.44
N GLU A 76 -28.16 -28.18 -7.68
CA GLU A 76 -28.77 -28.76 -8.87
C GLU A 76 -27.68 -29.53 -9.62
N LEU A 77 -27.75 -30.86 -9.63
CA LEU A 77 -26.74 -31.66 -10.35
C LEU A 77 -27.35 -32.16 -11.65
N ARG A 78 -26.70 -31.82 -12.76
CA ARG A 78 -27.06 -32.30 -14.09
C ARG A 78 -25.82 -32.87 -14.76
N ARG A 79 -25.99 -33.85 -15.65
CA ARG A 79 -24.86 -34.43 -16.41
C ARG A 79 -24.12 -33.39 -17.26
N GLN A 80 -24.79 -32.29 -17.62
CA GLN A 80 -24.25 -31.21 -18.44
C GLN A 80 -24.01 -29.92 -17.63
N GLY A 81 -23.66 -30.05 -16.35
CA GLY A 81 -23.33 -28.92 -15.49
C GLY A 81 -24.11 -28.94 -14.20
N SER A 82 -23.41 -28.70 -13.11
CA SER A 82 -23.98 -28.68 -11.76
C SER A 82 -23.85 -27.27 -11.19
N SER A 83 -24.86 -26.80 -10.48
CA SER A 83 -24.85 -25.52 -9.80
C SER A 83 -25.07 -25.72 -8.30
N TRP A 84 -24.33 -24.96 -7.50
CA TRP A 84 -24.37 -25.01 -6.04
C TRP A 84 -24.56 -23.60 -5.52
N ARG A 85 -25.67 -23.34 -4.84
CA ARG A 85 -26.00 -22.04 -4.28
C ARG A 85 -26.00 -22.11 -2.76
N TYR A 86 -25.06 -21.40 -2.14
CA TYR A 86 -25.01 -21.22 -0.68
C TYR A 86 -25.73 -19.92 -0.33
N GLU A 87 -26.99 -20.04 0.04
CA GLU A 87 -27.93 -18.93 0.20
C GLU A 87 -27.94 -18.38 1.61
N GLN A 88 -27.99 -17.03 1.69
CA GLN A 88 -28.21 -16.26 2.91
C GLN A 88 -27.37 -16.78 4.08
N PHE A 89 -26.14 -17.18 3.78
CA PHE A 89 -25.27 -17.71 4.81
C PHE A 89 -24.84 -16.57 5.72
N THR A 90 -24.55 -16.92 6.97
CA THR A 90 -24.01 -16.01 7.97
C THR A 90 -22.83 -16.68 8.65
N GLY A 91 -21.93 -15.90 9.21
CA GLY A 91 -20.73 -16.45 9.82
C GLY A 91 -19.75 -15.40 10.27
N ARG A 92 -18.57 -15.87 10.62
CA ARG A 92 -17.44 -15.05 11.03
C ARG A 92 -16.17 -15.47 10.33
N VAL A 93 -15.30 -14.51 10.11
CA VAL A 93 -13.92 -14.68 9.62
C VAL A 93 -13.03 -13.87 10.53
N GLY A 94 -12.27 -14.55 11.39
CA GLY A 94 -11.56 -13.90 12.49
C GLY A 94 -12.55 -13.27 13.46
N GLY A 95 -12.44 -11.95 13.66
CA GLY A 95 -13.40 -11.18 14.46
C GLY A 95 -14.45 -10.43 13.62
N SER A 96 -14.41 -10.54 12.30
CA SER A 96 -15.37 -9.94 11.38
C SER A 96 -16.58 -10.84 11.15
N ASP A 97 -17.77 -10.27 10.97
CA ASP A 97 -18.90 -11.02 10.42
C ASP A 97 -18.80 -11.13 8.89
N LEU A 98 -19.41 -12.16 8.33
CA LEU A 98 -19.52 -12.35 6.89
C LEU A 98 -20.85 -13.04 6.59
N GLY A 99 -21.60 -12.51 5.64
CA GLY A 99 -22.77 -13.15 5.09
C GLY A 99 -22.97 -12.85 3.63
N GLY A 100 -23.92 -13.54 3.00
CA GLY A 100 -24.25 -13.30 1.60
C GLY A 100 -24.79 -14.53 0.90
N THR A 101 -24.69 -14.50 -0.44
CA THR A 101 -25.06 -15.64 -1.28
C THR A 101 -24.00 -15.84 -2.35
N LEU A 102 -23.51 -17.07 -2.46
CA LEU A 102 -22.54 -17.48 -3.48
C LEU A 102 -23.12 -18.61 -4.33
N THR A 103 -22.88 -18.55 -5.63
CA THR A 103 -23.23 -19.60 -6.58
C THR A 103 -21.96 -20.11 -7.26
N PHE A 104 -21.73 -21.41 -7.15
CA PHE A 104 -20.65 -22.12 -7.83
C PHE A 104 -21.24 -22.97 -8.96
N ALA A 105 -20.93 -22.61 -10.20
CA ALA A 105 -21.39 -23.29 -11.40
C ALA A 105 -20.25 -24.09 -12.04
N MET A 106 -20.42 -25.41 -12.13
CA MET A 106 -19.54 -26.29 -12.89
C MET A 106 -20.00 -26.32 -14.34
N ARG A 107 -19.09 -26.00 -15.27
CA ARG A 107 -19.38 -26.00 -16.70
C ARG A 107 -18.92 -27.32 -17.33
N PRO A 108 -19.73 -27.96 -18.19
CA PRO A 108 -19.47 -29.31 -18.70
C PRO A 108 -18.46 -29.38 -19.85
N GLU A 109 -18.18 -28.25 -20.51
CA GLU A 109 -17.34 -28.23 -21.70
C GLU A 109 -15.85 -28.35 -21.34
N PRO A 110 -15.08 -29.23 -22.04
CA PRO A 110 -13.64 -29.32 -21.85
C PRO A 110 -12.95 -27.97 -22.03
N GLY A 111 -12.14 -27.57 -21.06
CA GLY A 111 -11.45 -26.27 -21.07
C GLY A 111 -12.23 -25.11 -20.47
N GLN A 112 -13.52 -25.28 -20.15
CA GLN A 112 -14.27 -24.27 -19.39
C GLN A 112 -13.99 -24.39 -17.89
N ARG A 113 -13.59 -23.29 -17.26
CA ARG A 113 -13.39 -23.22 -15.81
C ARG A 113 -14.75 -23.14 -15.10
N PRO A 114 -14.89 -23.71 -13.88
CA PRO A 114 -16.04 -23.39 -13.05
C PRO A 114 -16.10 -21.89 -12.76
N GLN A 115 -17.30 -21.40 -12.44
CA GLN A 115 -17.55 -19.99 -12.16
C GLN A 115 -18.11 -19.80 -10.76
N LEU A 116 -17.51 -18.91 -9.97
CA LEU A 116 -18.02 -18.46 -8.67
C LEU A 116 -18.63 -17.06 -8.82
N THR A 117 -19.90 -16.91 -8.47
CA THR A 117 -20.60 -15.62 -8.53
C THR A 117 -21.28 -15.30 -7.21
N GLY A 118 -21.46 -14.03 -6.91
CA GLY A 118 -22.35 -13.64 -5.81
C GLY A 118 -22.01 -12.33 -5.14
N GLU A 119 -22.66 -12.11 -4.01
CA GLU A 119 -22.52 -10.88 -3.22
C GLU A 119 -22.30 -11.25 -1.75
N LEU A 120 -21.32 -10.59 -1.16
CA LEU A 120 -20.86 -10.78 0.21
C LEU A 120 -20.92 -9.44 0.95
N VAL A 121 -21.40 -9.49 2.18
CA VAL A 121 -21.50 -8.33 3.07
C VAL A 121 -20.89 -8.66 4.43
N SER A 122 -20.15 -7.72 4.98
CA SER A 122 -19.68 -7.69 6.36
C SER A 122 -20.20 -6.40 6.99
N HIS A 123 -21.04 -6.50 8.01
CA HIS A 123 -21.54 -5.32 8.71
C HIS A 123 -20.47 -4.71 9.61
N GLN A 124 -19.59 -5.54 10.15
CA GLN A 124 -18.42 -5.21 10.95
C GLN A 124 -17.20 -5.98 10.45
N LEU A 125 -16.34 -5.27 9.72
CA LEU A 125 -15.11 -5.78 9.15
C LEU A 125 -13.91 -5.28 9.96
N LEU A 126 -13.17 -6.17 10.60
CA LEU A 126 -11.89 -5.81 11.21
C LEU A 126 -10.81 -5.74 10.15
N PHE A 127 -10.08 -4.62 10.10
CA PHE A 127 -8.97 -4.46 9.15
C PHE A 127 -7.90 -5.55 9.31
N ALA A 128 -7.70 -6.03 10.54
CA ALA A 128 -6.76 -7.12 10.84
C ALA A 128 -7.15 -8.45 10.16
N ASP A 129 -8.44 -8.67 9.86
CA ASP A 129 -8.91 -9.90 9.23
C ASP A 129 -8.73 -9.89 7.70
N LEU A 130 -8.51 -8.72 7.09
CA LEU A 130 -8.10 -8.58 5.69
C LEU A 130 -6.60 -8.83 5.50
N ALA A 131 -5.81 -8.74 6.57
CA ALA A 131 -4.35 -8.80 6.51
C ALA A 131 -3.82 -10.11 5.87
N PRO A 132 -4.37 -11.32 6.15
CA PRO A 132 -3.91 -12.54 5.50
C PRO A 132 -4.04 -12.55 3.98
N ILE A 133 -5.02 -11.84 3.41
CA ILE A 133 -5.28 -11.78 1.96
C ILE A 133 -4.06 -11.21 1.21
N ILE A 134 -3.38 -10.24 1.84
CA ILE A 134 -2.18 -9.59 1.30
C ILE A 134 -0.90 -9.99 2.02
N GLY A 135 -0.96 -11.01 2.89
CA GLY A 135 0.19 -11.49 3.66
C GLY A 135 0.69 -10.54 4.76
N ALA A 136 -0.13 -9.58 5.19
CA ALA A 136 0.20 -8.59 6.22
C ALA A 136 -0.07 -9.06 7.66
N ASP A 137 -0.53 -10.31 7.85
CA ASP A 137 -0.83 -10.84 9.17
C ASP A 137 0.42 -11.19 9.98
N SER A 138 0.26 -11.34 11.30
CA SER A 138 1.38 -11.64 12.19
C SER A 138 2.00 -13.01 11.89
N ASN A 139 3.27 -13.19 12.23
CA ASN A 139 3.95 -14.48 12.09
C ASN A 139 3.23 -15.62 12.87
N ALA A 140 2.57 -15.31 13.99
CA ALA A 140 1.74 -16.27 14.71
C ALA A 140 0.48 -16.66 13.92
N SER A 141 -0.16 -15.70 13.24
CA SER A 141 -1.30 -15.96 12.35
C SER A 141 -0.88 -16.82 11.15
N LYS A 142 0.23 -16.46 10.49
CA LYS A 142 0.85 -17.23 9.40
C LYS A 142 1.12 -18.68 9.81
N GLN A 143 1.67 -18.90 11.00
CA GLN A 143 1.90 -20.25 11.53
C GLN A 143 0.61 -21.06 11.71
N ARG A 144 -0.50 -20.45 12.18
CA ARG A 144 -1.78 -21.17 12.36
C ARG A 144 -2.38 -21.64 11.04
N ARG A 145 -2.21 -20.85 9.99
CA ARG A 145 -2.67 -21.13 8.61
C ARG A 145 -1.65 -21.90 7.76
N ASP A 146 -0.56 -22.37 8.36
CA ASP A 146 0.49 -23.15 7.70
C ASP A 146 1.18 -22.39 6.54
N ALA A 147 1.29 -21.05 6.65
CA ALA A 147 1.98 -20.23 5.66
C ALA A 147 3.52 -20.40 5.75
N PRO A 148 4.21 -20.62 4.61
CA PRO A 148 5.63 -21.00 4.61
C PRO A 148 6.59 -19.81 4.83
N VAL A 149 6.15 -18.59 4.55
CA VAL A 149 6.99 -17.38 4.58
C VAL A 149 6.71 -16.58 5.84
N ARG A 150 7.77 -16.26 6.59
CA ARG A 150 7.71 -15.35 7.75
C ARG A 150 8.00 -13.92 7.31
N GLN A 151 7.32 -12.96 7.93
CA GLN A 151 7.60 -11.54 7.77
C GLN A 151 8.91 -11.18 8.49
N PRO A 152 9.91 -10.58 7.79
CA PRO A 152 11.14 -10.09 8.40
C PRO A 152 10.89 -8.96 9.41
N ALA A 153 11.70 -8.93 10.47
CA ALA A 153 11.56 -7.96 11.55
C ALA A 153 11.88 -6.51 11.14
N ASP A 154 12.64 -6.33 10.07
CA ASP A 154 13.08 -5.06 9.50
C ASP A 154 12.14 -4.54 8.39
N LYS A 155 11.20 -5.36 7.90
CA LYS A 155 10.26 -5.00 6.82
C LYS A 155 8.84 -4.72 7.31
N VAL A 156 8.24 -3.65 6.80
CA VAL A 156 6.83 -3.27 6.90
C VAL A 156 6.02 -3.88 5.76
N LEU A 157 6.57 -3.91 4.53
CA LEU A 157 5.83 -4.42 3.37
C LEU A 157 5.73 -5.96 3.42
N PRO A 158 4.53 -6.53 3.21
CA PRO A 158 4.33 -7.99 3.21
C PRO A 158 5.19 -8.71 2.17
N VAL A 159 5.97 -9.70 2.63
CA VAL A 159 6.81 -10.52 1.73
C VAL A 159 6.19 -11.85 1.33
N GLU A 160 5.09 -12.26 1.98
CA GLU A 160 4.39 -13.51 1.64
C GLU A 160 3.84 -13.44 0.20
N PRO A 161 4.17 -14.40 -0.66
CA PRO A 161 3.65 -14.43 -2.02
C PRO A 161 2.15 -14.70 -2.08
N PHE A 162 1.46 -14.05 -3.01
CA PHE A 162 0.11 -14.41 -3.41
C PHE A 162 0.11 -15.82 -3.99
N ARG A 163 -0.93 -16.59 -3.64
CA ARG A 163 -1.15 -17.94 -4.15
C ARG A 163 -1.84 -17.94 -5.51
N THR A 164 -1.07 -17.64 -6.55
CA THR A 164 -1.56 -17.50 -7.93
C THR A 164 -1.64 -18.83 -8.69
N ASP A 165 -1.06 -19.92 -8.13
CA ASP A 165 -0.98 -21.25 -8.74
C ASP A 165 -2.35 -21.83 -9.13
N ARG A 166 -3.41 -21.39 -8.45
CA ARG A 166 -4.79 -21.88 -8.65
C ARG A 166 -5.68 -20.87 -9.37
N TRP A 167 -5.18 -19.71 -9.75
CA TRP A 167 -6.00 -18.68 -10.40
C TRP A 167 -6.53 -19.12 -11.76
N ASN A 168 -5.87 -20.09 -12.39
CA ASN A 168 -6.34 -20.70 -13.64
C ASN A 168 -7.35 -21.84 -13.43
N ALA A 169 -7.72 -22.18 -12.20
CA ALA A 169 -8.63 -23.29 -11.90
C ALA A 169 -10.11 -22.86 -11.85
N ILE A 170 -10.41 -21.55 -11.74
CA ILE A 170 -11.76 -21.02 -11.57
C ILE A 170 -11.84 -19.59 -12.11
N ASP A 171 -13.01 -19.20 -12.63
CA ASP A 171 -13.37 -17.80 -12.87
C ASP A 171 -14.28 -17.30 -11.71
N ALA A 172 -14.18 -16.03 -11.33
CA ALA A 172 -14.98 -15.44 -10.27
C ALA A 172 -15.54 -14.07 -10.67
N ASP A 173 -16.76 -13.76 -10.22
CA ASP A 173 -17.40 -12.45 -10.29
C ASP A 173 -18.17 -12.23 -8.97
N VAL A 174 -17.50 -11.63 -7.99
CA VAL A 174 -18.02 -11.48 -6.63
C VAL A 174 -17.95 -10.02 -6.21
N LYS A 175 -19.06 -9.47 -5.70
CA LYS A 175 -19.04 -8.17 -5.03
C LYS A 175 -18.88 -8.36 -3.54
N PHE A 176 -18.05 -7.54 -2.92
CA PHE A 176 -17.83 -7.53 -1.48
C PHE A 176 -18.02 -6.13 -0.92
N THR A 177 -18.84 -6.03 0.14
CA THR A 177 -19.11 -4.78 0.86
C THR A 177 -18.80 -4.97 2.35
N GLY A 178 -17.91 -4.15 2.89
CA GLY A 178 -17.70 -4.00 4.34
C GLY A 178 -18.27 -2.67 4.79
N GLU A 179 -19.38 -2.67 5.52
CA GLU A 179 -20.10 -1.43 5.86
C GLU A 179 -19.35 -0.61 6.92
N ARG A 180 -18.98 -1.25 8.03
CA ARG A 180 -18.19 -0.62 9.10
C ARG A 180 -16.85 -1.33 9.22
N ILE A 181 -15.77 -0.58 9.02
CA ILE A 181 -14.43 -1.10 9.24
C ILE A 181 -13.96 -0.66 10.62
N VAL A 182 -13.56 -1.62 11.45
CA VAL A 182 -13.01 -1.37 12.78
C VAL A 182 -11.52 -1.65 12.73
N ARG A 183 -10.72 -0.61 13.01
CA ARG A 183 -9.26 -0.71 13.17
C ARG A 183 -8.91 -0.28 14.57
N THR A 184 -7.98 -0.99 15.20
CA THR A 184 -7.41 -0.60 16.49
C THR A 184 -6.44 0.59 16.27
N ALA A 185 -6.81 1.73 16.84
CA ALA A 185 -6.03 2.94 17.13
C ALA A 185 -5.51 3.85 16.00
N ASP A 186 -4.91 3.38 14.90
CA ASP A 186 -3.91 4.24 14.22
C ASP A 186 -4.32 4.92 12.90
N LEU A 187 -5.42 4.52 12.26
CA LEU A 187 -5.94 5.17 11.04
C LEU A 187 -7.42 4.83 10.87
N PRO A 188 -8.35 5.80 10.85
CA PRO A 188 -9.76 5.49 10.62
C PRO A 188 -9.90 5.06 9.16
N ILE A 189 -10.27 3.80 8.98
CA ILE A 189 -10.69 3.23 7.70
C ILE A 189 -12.17 2.92 7.87
N ASP A 190 -13.00 3.25 6.89
CA ASP A 190 -14.43 2.94 6.88
C ASP A 190 -14.86 2.51 5.47
N HIS A 191 -16.05 1.91 5.35
CA HIS A 191 -16.72 1.49 4.10
C HIS A 191 -15.80 0.92 3.01
N LEU A 192 -15.74 -0.40 2.86
CA LEU A 192 -15.03 -1.06 1.76
C LEU A 192 -16.05 -1.54 0.73
N VAL A 193 -15.85 -1.19 -0.54
CA VAL A 193 -16.62 -1.76 -1.66
C VAL A 193 -15.64 -2.23 -2.71
N THR A 194 -15.78 -3.48 -3.15
CA THR A 194 -14.99 -3.99 -4.28
C THR A 194 -15.74 -4.97 -5.16
N HIS A 195 -15.42 -4.95 -6.46
CA HIS A 195 -15.82 -5.98 -7.41
C HIS A 195 -14.62 -6.85 -7.75
N ILE A 196 -14.64 -8.06 -7.24
CA ILE A 196 -13.62 -9.08 -7.45
C ILE A 196 -13.98 -9.84 -8.72
N LYS A 197 -13.17 -9.67 -9.78
CA LYS A 197 -13.29 -10.51 -10.98
C LYS A 197 -12.00 -11.27 -11.24
N LEU A 198 -12.10 -12.58 -11.32
CA LEU A 198 -11.02 -13.46 -11.76
C LEU A 198 -11.46 -14.07 -13.09
N GLN A 199 -10.77 -13.75 -14.18
CA GLN A 199 -11.08 -14.29 -15.50
C GLN A 199 -9.77 -14.73 -16.14
N ASP A 200 -9.68 -16.01 -16.52
CA ASP A 200 -8.47 -16.55 -17.17
C ASP A 200 -7.20 -16.29 -16.35
N ALA A 201 -7.24 -16.52 -15.03
CA ALA A 201 -6.14 -16.22 -14.11
C ALA A 201 -5.72 -14.74 -14.01
N VAL A 202 -6.52 -13.81 -14.51
CA VAL A 202 -6.34 -12.36 -14.31
C VAL A 202 -7.32 -11.88 -13.26
N LEU A 203 -6.79 -11.47 -12.10
CA LEU A 203 -7.58 -10.87 -11.02
C LEU A 203 -7.69 -9.36 -11.24
N THR A 204 -8.91 -8.84 -11.19
CA THR A 204 -9.21 -7.42 -11.21
C THR A 204 -10.06 -7.04 -10.00
N LEU A 205 -9.70 -5.93 -9.38
CA LEU A 205 -10.45 -5.30 -8.30
C LEU A 205 -10.85 -3.91 -8.80
N ASP A 206 -12.08 -3.79 -9.29
CA ASP A 206 -12.55 -2.61 -10.01
C ASP A 206 -14.01 -2.25 -9.65
N PRO A 207 -14.23 -1.27 -8.77
CA PRO A 207 -13.22 -0.59 -7.96
C PRO A 207 -12.75 -1.46 -6.77
N LEU A 208 -11.71 -1.02 -6.09
CA LEU A 208 -11.45 -1.27 -4.67
C LEU A 208 -11.46 0.08 -3.97
N ASN A 209 -12.57 0.39 -3.31
CA ASN A 209 -12.80 1.67 -2.65
C ASN A 209 -12.81 1.49 -1.14
N PHE A 210 -12.18 2.43 -0.44
CA PHE A 210 -12.26 2.51 1.01
C PHE A 210 -12.21 3.97 1.50
N GLY A 211 -12.98 4.28 2.54
CA GLY A 211 -12.85 5.52 3.28
C GLY A 211 -11.62 5.48 4.17
N VAL A 212 -10.80 6.54 4.16
CA VAL A 212 -9.58 6.67 4.98
C VAL A 212 -9.41 8.11 5.43
N ALA A 213 -9.12 8.33 6.72
CA ALA A 213 -8.81 9.66 7.26
C ALA A 213 -9.87 10.74 6.90
N GLY A 214 -11.14 10.34 6.86
CA GLY A 214 -12.27 11.21 6.53
C GLY A 214 -12.40 11.58 5.05
N GLY A 215 -11.60 10.97 4.17
CA GLY A 215 -11.67 11.05 2.72
C GLY A 215 -11.86 9.67 2.07
N THR A 216 -11.54 9.55 0.78
CA THR A 216 -11.78 8.32 0.00
C THR A 216 -10.54 7.94 -0.82
N LEU A 217 -10.19 6.65 -0.82
CA LEU A 217 -9.24 6.06 -1.75
C LEU A 217 -9.99 5.17 -2.72
N THR A 218 -9.94 5.55 -3.99
CA THR A 218 -10.43 4.75 -5.11
C THR A 218 -9.27 4.08 -5.80
N SER A 219 -9.36 2.77 -6.02
CA SER A 219 -8.31 2.02 -6.71
C SER A 219 -8.84 1.05 -7.75
N ASN A 220 -8.09 0.88 -8.84
CA ASN A 220 -8.30 -0.14 -9.86
C ASN A 220 -7.05 -0.98 -9.91
N LEU A 221 -7.15 -2.25 -9.56
CA LEU A 221 -6.02 -3.18 -9.52
C LEU A 221 -6.23 -4.28 -10.55
N ARG A 222 -5.18 -4.60 -11.32
CA ARG A 222 -5.12 -5.76 -12.21
C ARG A 222 -3.86 -6.55 -11.89
N LEU A 223 -4.02 -7.85 -11.65
CA LEU A 223 -2.98 -8.79 -11.31
C LEU A 223 -3.07 -9.97 -12.28
N ASP A 224 -2.01 -10.20 -13.06
CA ASP A 224 -1.98 -11.16 -14.16
C ASP A 224 -1.21 -12.43 -13.78
N GLY A 225 -1.94 -13.41 -13.27
CA GLY A 225 -1.39 -14.68 -12.81
C GLY A 225 -0.93 -15.62 -13.93
N GLN A 226 -1.10 -15.26 -15.21
CA GLN A 226 -0.60 -16.06 -16.32
C GLN A 226 0.92 -15.93 -16.51
N SER A 227 1.51 -14.84 -16.01
CA SER A 227 2.94 -14.57 -16.09
C SER A 227 3.66 -14.98 -14.80
N ALA A 228 4.92 -15.39 -14.93
CA ALA A 228 5.81 -15.65 -13.80
C ALA A 228 7.14 -14.86 -13.98
N PRO A 229 7.44 -13.86 -13.12
CA PRO A 229 6.59 -13.33 -12.04
C PRO A 229 5.31 -12.67 -12.56
N MET A 230 4.28 -12.61 -11.71
CA MET A 230 2.97 -12.00 -12.00
C MET A 230 3.15 -10.53 -12.40
N GLN A 231 2.40 -10.09 -13.41
CA GLN A 231 2.37 -8.68 -13.82
C GLN A 231 1.25 -7.95 -13.08
N ALA A 232 1.51 -6.73 -12.63
CA ALA A 232 0.52 -5.93 -11.92
C ALA A 232 0.43 -4.51 -12.49
N SER A 233 -0.78 -3.96 -12.47
CA SER A 233 -1.02 -2.53 -12.68
C SER A 233 -2.02 -1.98 -11.65
N ALA A 234 -1.76 -0.79 -11.16
CA ALA A 234 -2.59 -0.09 -10.20
C ALA A 234 -2.83 1.36 -10.64
N ALA A 235 -4.08 1.81 -10.57
CA ALA A 235 -4.43 3.23 -10.61
C ALA A 235 -5.10 3.58 -9.28
N LEU A 236 -4.62 4.64 -8.63
CA LEU A 236 -5.05 5.07 -7.30
C LEU A 236 -5.45 6.53 -7.35
N ALA A 237 -6.53 6.90 -6.66
CA ALA A 237 -6.96 8.27 -6.44
C ALA A 237 -7.38 8.46 -4.98
N ALA A 238 -6.59 9.22 -4.22
CA ALA A 238 -6.89 9.66 -2.87
C ALA A 238 -7.52 11.06 -2.92
N ARG A 239 -8.65 11.25 -2.24
CA ARG A 239 -9.39 12.52 -2.19
C ARG A 239 -9.75 12.88 -0.77
N HIS A 240 -9.60 14.15 -0.42
CA HIS A 240 -10.05 14.74 0.85
C HIS A 240 -9.47 14.05 2.11
N PHE A 241 -8.24 13.53 2.04
CA PHE A 241 -7.61 12.92 3.21
C PHE A 241 -7.24 13.99 4.23
N LYS A 242 -7.85 13.95 5.42
CA LYS A 242 -7.64 14.96 6.44
C LYS A 242 -6.30 14.74 7.13
N ILE A 243 -5.39 15.72 7.05
CA ILE A 243 -4.03 15.64 7.59
C ILE A 243 -4.03 15.19 9.06
N ARG A 244 -4.88 15.82 9.88
CA ARG A 244 -5.04 15.48 11.31
C ARG A 244 -5.43 14.01 11.55
N GLN A 245 -6.25 13.41 10.67
CA GLN A 245 -6.70 12.03 10.82
C GLN A 245 -5.73 11.00 10.20
N LEU A 246 -4.86 11.43 9.27
CA LEU A 246 -3.78 10.60 8.73
C LEU A 246 -2.66 10.36 9.74
N PHE A 247 -2.40 11.34 10.61
CA PHE A 247 -1.29 11.29 11.58
C PHE A 247 -1.78 11.47 13.03
N PRO A 248 -2.70 10.62 13.53
CA PRO A 248 -3.32 10.81 14.84
C PRO A 248 -2.35 10.64 16.01
N ASN A 249 -1.23 9.93 15.81
CA ASN A 249 -0.24 9.67 16.85
C ASN A 249 0.90 10.70 16.89
N ILE A 250 0.89 11.68 15.99
CA ILE A 250 1.89 12.74 15.95
C ILE A 250 1.25 14.00 16.53
N GLU A 251 1.49 14.27 17.82
CA GLU A 251 0.86 15.37 18.57
C GLU A 251 1.04 16.72 17.87
N SER A 252 2.21 16.96 17.29
CA SER A 252 2.49 18.18 16.53
C SER A 252 1.62 18.34 15.27
N MET A 253 1.10 17.25 14.70
CA MET A 253 0.22 17.27 13.53
C MET A 253 -1.25 17.51 13.90
N HIS A 254 -1.61 17.53 15.19
CA HIS A 254 -3.00 17.75 15.62
C HIS A 254 -3.50 19.17 15.32
N ALA A 255 -2.59 20.15 15.32
CA ALA A 255 -2.87 21.54 14.98
C ALA A 255 -2.86 21.80 13.47
N SER A 256 -2.50 20.81 12.64
CA SER A 256 -2.47 20.92 11.19
C SER A 256 -3.85 20.57 10.59
N ILE A 257 -4.43 21.50 9.83
CA ILE A 257 -5.72 21.36 9.16
C ILE A 257 -5.47 21.36 7.66
N GLY A 258 -6.23 20.60 6.89
CA GLY A 258 -6.11 20.57 5.43
C GLY A 258 -6.35 19.18 4.88
N GLU A 259 -6.45 19.13 3.56
CA GLU A 259 -6.81 17.94 2.82
C GLU A 259 -5.72 17.59 1.82
N ILE A 260 -5.28 16.33 1.86
CA ILE A 260 -4.37 15.75 0.89
C ILE A 260 -5.20 15.08 -0.20
N ASN A 261 -4.88 15.44 -1.43
CA ASN A 261 -5.33 14.73 -2.62
C ASN A 261 -4.10 14.11 -3.29
N GLY A 262 -4.28 12.96 -3.94
CA GLY A 262 -3.19 12.34 -4.67
C GLY A 262 -3.66 11.34 -5.70
N ASP A 263 -2.83 11.14 -6.71
CA ASP A 263 -3.07 10.20 -7.78
C ASP A 263 -1.80 9.38 -8.00
N ALA A 264 -1.94 8.09 -8.26
CA ALA A 264 -0.82 7.24 -8.65
C ALA A 264 -1.20 6.33 -9.82
N ARG A 265 -0.25 6.10 -10.71
CA ARG A 265 -0.28 4.98 -11.65
C ARG A 265 1.02 4.22 -11.52
N LEU A 266 0.90 2.93 -11.23
CA LEU A 266 2.03 2.04 -11.02
C LEU A 266 1.86 0.75 -11.84
N SER A 267 2.97 0.24 -12.32
CA SER A 267 3.10 -1.06 -12.97
C SER A 267 4.29 -1.80 -12.37
N ALA A 268 4.20 -3.12 -12.25
CA ALA A 268 5.27 -3.91 -11.63
C ALA A 268 5.22 -5.37 -12.07
N THR A 269 6.29 -6.11 -11.80
CA THR A 269 6.27 -7.57 -11.79
C THR A 269 6.70 -8.08 -10.43
N GLY A 270 6.03 -9.11 -9.92
CA GLY A 270 6.30 -9.64 -8.58
C GLY A 270 5.12 -10.43 -8.02
N ASN A 271 5.40 -11.26 -7.01
CA ASN A 271 4.39 -12.16 -6.44
C ASN A 271 3.98 -11.79 -5.02
N SER A 272 4.43 -10.67 -4.44
CA SER A 272 4.02 -10.19 -3.11
C SER A 272 3.90 -8.67 -3.12
N VAL A 273 3.28 -8.07 -2.08
CA VAL A 273 3.20 -6.60 -1.97
C VAL A 273 4.58 -5.96 -2.00
N ALA A 274 5.53 -6.50 -1.23
CA ALA A 274 6.90 -6.00 -1.20
C ALA A 274 7.60 -6.15 -2.57
N ALA A 275 7.41 -7.27 -3.26
CA ALA A 275 8.02 -7.49 -4.58
C ALA A 275 7.42 -6.55 -5.65
N LEU A 276 6.09 -6.37 -5.63
CA LEU A 276 5.40 -5.47 -6.56
C LEU A 276 5.80 -4.01 -6.34
N LEU A 277 5.77 -3.51 -5.11
CA LEU A 277 6.18 -2.13 -4.84
C LEU A 277 7.68 -1.93 -5.07
N GLY A 278 8.51 -2.89 -4.67
CA GLY A 278 9.96 -2.85 -4.85
C GLY A 278 10.44 -2.93 -6.30
N ALA A 279 9.60 -3.39 -7.23
CA ALA A 279 9.87 -3.40 -8.67
C ALA A 279 8.93 -2.46 -9.46
N SER A 280 8.27 -1.53 -8.76
CA SER A 280 7.25 -0.68 -9.38
C SER A 280 7.83 0.43 -10.26
N ASN A 281 7.05 0.81 -11.26
CA ASN A 281 7.38 1.81 -12.27
C ASN A 281 6.13 2.68 -12.54
N GLY A 282 6.30 4.00 -12.58
CA GLY A 282 5.22 4.93 -12.90
C GLY A 282 5.34 6.28 -12.19
N GLU A 283 4.23 6.86 -11.78
CA GLU A 283 4.17 8.20 -11.22
C GLU A 283 3.24 8.27 -10.01
N LEU A 284 3.63 9.08 -9.02
CA LEU A 284 2.84 9.44 -7.85
C LEU A 284 2.80 10.97 -7.75
N LYS A 285 1.60 11.52 -7.62
CA LYS A 285 1.34 12.96 -7.53
C LYS A 285 0.51 13.23 -6.27
N ILE A 286 0.89 14.24 -5.50
CA ILE A 286 0.21 14.65 -4.27
C ILE A 286 0.04 16.16 -4.25
N LEU A 287 -1.09 16.64 -3.76
CA LEU A 287 -1.35 18.08 -3.63
C LEU A 287 -2.17 18.39 -2.38
N VAL A 288 -1.95 19.58 -1.85
CA VAL A 288 -2.76 20.24 -0.83
C VAL A 288 -3.03 21.64 -1.36
N GLU A 289 -4.29 22.01 -1.56
CA GLU A 289 -4.62 23.34 -2.09
C GLU A 289 -4.69 24.38 -0.97
N GLN A 290 -5.31 24.04 0.17
CA GLN A 290 -5.48 24.94 1.30
C GLN A 290 -5.42 24.15 2.61
N GLY A 291 -4.89 24.78 3.63
CA GLY A 291 -4.78 24.22 4.97
C GLY A 291 -4.05 25.13 5.92
N THR A 292 -3.76 24.64 7.11
CA THR A 292 -2.91 25.27 8.10
C THR A 292 -1.94 24.23 8.67
N VAL A 293 -0.74 24.69 9.03
CA VAL A 293 0.25 23.89 9.74
C VAL A 293 0.56 24.54 11.09
N SER A 294 0.90 23.71 12.07
CA SER A 294 1.46 24.17 13.34
C SER A 294 2.63 25.13 13.12
N LYS A 295 2.56 26.31 13.74
CA LYS A 295 3.68 27.26 13.75
C LYS A 295 4.87 26.65 14.47
N PHE A 296 4.63 25.91 15.55
CA PHE A 296 5.69 25.18 16.24
C PHE A 296 6.45 24.23 15.30
N ILE A 297 5.75 23.43 14.47
CA ILE A 297 6.40 22.57 13.47
C ILE A 297 7.28 23.42 12.55
N LEU A 298 6.72 24.50 12.00
CA LEU A 298 7.43 25.33 11.03
C LEU A 298 8.70 25.97 11.61
N GLU A 299 8.63 26.44 12.86
CA GLU A 299 9.76 27.05 13.57
C GLU A 299 10.79 26.01 14.04
N ALA A 300 10.33 24.83 14.45
CA ALA A 300 11.21 23.71 14.79
C ALA A 300 12.00 23.23 13.57
N MET A 301 11.36 23.19 12.39
CA MET A 301 12.03 22.85 11.13
C MET A 301 13.12 23.86 10.74
N GLY A 302 12.89 25.15 11.00
CA GLY A 302 13.88 26.21 10.79
C GLY A 302 14.97 26.29 11.87
N LEU A 303 14.92 25.44 12.90
CA LEU A 303 15.71 25.52 14.14
C LEU A 303 15.69 26.92 14.78
N ASN A 304 14.53 27.57 14.77
CA ASN A 304 14.37 28.90 15.38
C ASN A 304 14.13 28.78 16.89
N VAL A 305 15.23 28.64 17.65
CA VAL A 305 15.20 28.36 19.09
C VAL A 305 14.40 29.42 19.88
N GLY A 306 14.49 30.69 19.49
CA GLY A 306 13.74 31.78 20.12
C GLY A 306 12.23 31.60 19.99
N ASN A 307 11.74 31.39 18.76
CA ASN A 307 10.31 31.20 18.51
C ASN A 307 9.78 29.87 19.05
N VAL A 308 10.60 28.82 19.09
CA VAL A 308 10.22 27.53 19.71
C VAL A 308 9.91 27.68 21.20
N ILE A 309 10.75 28.41 21.95
CA ILE A 309 10.55 28.69 23.38
C ILE A 309 9.28 29.53 23.59
N LEU A 310 9.12 30.61 22.81
CA LEU A 310 7.94 31.46 22.85
C LEU A 310 6.64 30.68 22.55
N THR A 311 6.64 29.85 21.51
CA THR A 311 5.45 29.07 21.11
C THR A 311 5.10 28.01 22.14
N LYS A 312 6.10 27.40 22.80
CA LYS A 312 5.86 26.47 23.92
C LYS A 312 5.28 27.16 25.16
N LEU A 313 5.63 28.43 25.40
CA LEU A 313 5.14 29.22 26.54
C LEU A 313 3.77 29.86 26.32
N PHE A 314 3.46 30.30 25.10
CA PHE A 314 2.26 31.08 24.78
C PHE A 314 1.22 30.32 23.94
N GLY A 315 1.45 29.05 23.63
CA GLY A 315 0.55 28.19 22.85
C GLY A 315 0.85 28.21 21.34
N ASP A 316 0.54 27.10 20.68
CA ASP A 316 0.77 26.92 19.24
C ASP A 316 -0.23 27.71 18.39
N LYS A 317 0.25 28.22 17.26
CA LYS A 317 -0.54 29.00 16.30
C LYS A 317 -0.63 28.25 14.97
N GLN A 318 -1.63 28.58 14.18
CA GLN A 318 -1.78 28.02 12.84
C GLN A 318 -1.17 28.97 11.81
N VAL A 319 -0.36 28.42 10.89
CA VAL A 319 0.20 29.11 9.73
C VAL A 319 -0.50 28.59 8.48
N SER A 320 -1.05 29.49 7.66
CA SER A 320 -1.75 29.10 6.44
C SER A 320 -0.81 28.45 5.42
N ILE A 321 -1.24 27.32 4.87
CA ILE A 321 -0.64 26.66 3.71
C ILE A 321 -1.31 27.25 2.46
N ASN A 322 -0.52 27.88 1.60
CA ASN A 322 -1.00 28.42 0.33
C ASN A 322 -1.14 27.30 -0.71
N CYS A 323 -0.20 26.34 -0.70
CA CYS A 323 -0.29 25.09 -1.45
C CYS A 323 0.83 24.14 -1.02
N ALA A 324 0.64 22.84 -1.25
CA ALA A 324 1.70 21.85 -1.30
C ALA A 324 1.57 21.03 -2.57
N ALA A 325 2.69 20.71 -3.20
CA ALA A 325 2.72 19.98 -4.47
C ALA A 325 3.90 19.01 -4.47
N GLY A 326 3.61 17.73 -4.72
CA GLY A 326 4.59 16.66 -4.84
C GLY A 326 4.37 15.86 -6.13
N ASP A 327 5.45 15.61 -6.85
CA ASP A 327 5.47 14.82 -8.08
C ASP A 327 6.70 13.90 -8.05
N PHE A 328 6.44 12.60 -8.10
CA PHE A 328 7.43 11.55 -7.92
C PHE A 328 7.44 10.63 -9.13
N ALA A 329 8.63 10.48 -9.72
CA ALA A 329 8.90 9.44 -10.70
C ALA A 329 9.29 8.16 -9.97
N VAL A 330 8.65 7.04 -10.29
CA VAL A 330 8.93 5.73 -9.69
C VAL A 330 9.61 4.85 -10.73
N SER A 331 10.83 4.38 -10.42
CA SER A 331 11.61 3.48 -11.28
C SER A 331 12.26 2.38 -10.44
N ASP A 332 11.96 1.11 -10.75
CA ASP A 332 12.40 -0.06 -9.96
C ASP A 332 12.19 0.11 -8.44
N GLY A 333 11.01 0.60 -8.06
CA GLY A 333 10.64 0.85 -6.67
C GLY A 333 11.32 2.04 -5.99
N LEU A 334 12.16 2.81 -6.69
CA LEU A 334 12.69 4.09 -6.20
C LEU A 334 11.74 5.22 -6.63
N ALA A 335 11.02 5.81 -5.68
CA ALA A 335 10.18 6.98 -5.89
C ALA A 335 10.98 8.26 -5.63
N GLN A 336 11.49 8.86 -6.69
CA GLN A 336 12.33 10.06 -6.66
C GLN A 336 11.47 11.32 -6.82
N ALA A 337 11.65 12.29 -5.93
CA ALA A 337 11.00 13.59 -6.04
C ALA A 337 11.52 14.36 -7.28
N ARG A 338 10.63 14.69 -8.20
CA ARG A 338 10.88 15.69 -9.27
C ARG A 338 10.58 17.08 -8.76
N THR A 339 9.49 17.18 -8.00
CA THR A 339 9.07 18.36 -7.25
C THR A 339 8.47 17.92 -5.94
N PHE A 340 8.85 18.58 -4.84
CA PHE A 340 8.14 18.46 -3.59
C PHE A 340 8.30 19.77 -2.80
N VAL A 341 7.27 20.61 -2.87
CA VAL A 341 7.29 21.96 -2.30
C VAL A 341 6.07 22.15 -1.41
N VAL A 342 6.26 22.80 -0.27
CA VAL A 342 5.19 23.33 0.58
C VAL A 342 5.36 24.85 0.67
N ASP A 343 4.35 25.59 0.21
CA ASP A 343 4.29 27.03 0.34
C ASP A 343 3.34 27.44 1.46
N THR A 344 3.84 28.24 2.39
CA THR A 344 3.07 28.77 3.52
C THR A 344 3.14 30.29 3.54
N GLN A 345 2.35 30.91 4.41
CA GLN A 345 2.44 32.33 4.67
C GLN A 345 3.84 32.76 5.17
N ASP A 346 4.50 31.91 5.96
CA ASP A 346 5.72 32.29 6.68
C ASP A 346 7.01 31.74 6.05
N ALA A 347 6.92 30.72 5.18
CA ALA A 347 8.08 30.05 4.59
C ALA A 347 7.73 29.26 3.30
N VAL A 348 8.75 29.03 2.48
CA VAL A 348 8.76 28.03 1.40
C VAL A 348 9.62 26.86 1.87
N ILE A 349 9.11 25.63 1.73
CA ILE A 349 9.84 24.41 2.08
C ILE A 349 10.04 23.61 0.80
N ASP A 350 11.29 23.47 0.34
CA ASP A 350 11.66 22.56 -0.75
C ASP A 350 12.14 21.24 -0.15
N VAL A 351 11.74 20.12 -0.75
CA VAL A 351 12.14 18.79 -0.33
C VAL A 351 12.75 18.06 -1.53
N THR A 352 13.98 17.58 -1.37
CA THR A 352 14.71 16.79 -2.36
C THR A 352 14.96 15.38 -1.84
N GLY A 353 15.27 14.45 -2.74
CA GLY A 353 15.53 13.05 -2.38
C GLY A 353 14.44 12.08 -2.82
N ALA A 354 14.48 10.90 -2.23
CA ALA A 354 13.69 9.74 -2.68
C ALA A 354 13.31 8.81 -1.53
N THR A 355 12.38 7.92 -1.84
CA THR A 355 12.06 6.77 -1.00
C THR A 355 12.18 5.49 -1.83
N SER A 356 12.75 4.43 -1.24
CA SER A 356 12.89 3.12 -1.89
C SER A 356 11.90 2.13 -1.29
N PHE A 357 10.94 1.66 -2.07
CA PHE A 357 10.04 0.58 -1.65
C PHE A 357 10.75 -0.78 -1.57
N LYS A 358 11.85 -0.96 -2.31
CA LYS A 358 12.64 -2.19 -2.34
C LYS A 358 13.43 -2.39 -1.06
N HIS A 359 14.05 -1.31 -0.58
CA HIS A 359 14.83 -1.26 0.65
C HIS A 359 14.04 -0.73 1.85
N GLU A 360 12.80 -0.32 1.64
CA GLU A 360 11.93 0.29 2.65
C GLU A 360 12.63 1.43 3.39
N SER A 361 13.25 2.33 2.62
CA SER A 361 14.11 3.40 3.14
C SER A 361 13.68 4.78 2.68
N LEU A 362 13.97 5.77 3.52
CA LEU A 362 13.76 7.19 3.28
C LEU A 362 15.13 7.86 3.14
N ASP A 363 15.26 8.77 2.18
CA ASP A 363 16.40 9.68 2.07
C ASP A 363 15.92 11.00 1.48
N PHE A 364 15.42 11.87 2.35
CA PHE A 364 14.97 13.21 1.97
C PHE A 364 15.80 14.29 2.66
N THR A 365 16.02 15.38 1.96
CA THR A 365 16.57 16.62 2.53
C THR A 365 15.49 17.69 2.44
N ILE A 366 15.24 18.37 3.56
CA ILE A 366 14.25 19.43 3.68
C ILE A 366 14.98 20.76 3.82
N HIS A 367 14.68 21.70 2.92
CA HIS A 367 15.23 23.05 2.89
C HIS A 367 14.14 24.06 3.24
N PRO A 368 14.06 24.51 4.50
CA PRO A 368 13.11 25.54 4.92
C PRO A 368 13.68 26.94 4.71
N ASP A 369 13.03 27.75 3.87
CA ASP A 369 13.39 29.15 3.58
C ASP A 369 12.31 30.11 4.09
N SER A 370 12.68 31.06 4.95
CA SER A 370 11.74 31.97 5.61
C SER A 370 11.35 33.15 4.70
N LYS A 371 10.06 33.52 4.67
CA LYS A 371 9.60 34.73 3.95
C LYS A 371 9.77 36.03 4.75
N GLY A 372 9.90 35.93 6.07
CA GLY A 372 10.07 37.07 6.97
C GLY A 372 11.46 37.12 7.62
N LEU A 373 11.81 38.29 8.17
CA LEU A 373 13.01 38.47 8.99
C LEU A 373 12.99 37.52 10.19
N ARG A 374 14.02 36.67 10.31
CA ARG A 374 14.21 35.77 11.46
C ARG A 374 15.52 36.08 12.18
N VAL A 375 15.43 36.18 13.50
CA VAL A 375 16.57 36.35 14.41
C VAL A 375 16.81 35.00 15.09
N PHE A 376 18.03 34.49 15.06
CA PHE A 376 18.39 33.15 15.58
C PHE A 376 17.97 31.96 14.70
N SER A 377 17.92 32.14 13.37
CA SER A 377 17.65 31.06 12.42
C SER A 377 18.95 30.38 11.97
N LEU A 378 19.04 29.06 12.12
CA LEU A 378 20.21 28.30 11.71
C LEU A 378 20.14 27.81 10.25
N ARG A 379 19.06 28.07 9.49
CA ARG A 379 18.81 27.63 8.09
C ARG A 379 19.58 26.36 7.70
N THR A 380 19.43 25.32 8.52
CA THR A 380 20.11 24.06 8.29
C THR A 380 19.14 23.12 7.61
N PRO A 381 19.55 22.48 6.51
CA PRO A 381 18.77 21.39 5.95
C PRO A 381 18.50 20.34 7.02
N LEU A 382 17.27 19.83 7.06
CA LEU A 382 16.91 18.66 7.85
C LEU A 382 17.04 17.43 6.95
N TYR A 383 17.47 16.33 7.53
CA TYR A 383 17.59 15.06 6.82
C TYR A 383 16.59 14.07 7.41
N VAL A 384 15.79 13.45 6.54
CA VAL A 384 14.89 12.35 6.90
C VAL A 384 15.46 11.08 6.29
N LYS A 385 16.09 10.26 7.13
CA LYS A 385 16.82 9.05 6.72
C LYS A 385 16.32 7.81 7.46
N GLY A 386 16.81 6.64 7.07
CA GLY A 386 16.54 5.38 7.76
C GLY A 386 15.48 4.53 7.06
N THR A 387 14.94 3.55 7.78
CA THR A 387 13.94 2.63 7.23
C THR A 387 12.52 3.07 7.58
N TYR A 388 11.50 2.50 6.94
CA TYR A 388 10.10 2.79 7.25
C TYR A 388 9.73 2.46 8.70
N LYS A 389 10.41 1.50 9.34
CA LYS A 389 10.22 1.17 10.76
C LYS A 389 10.94 2.13 11.70
N HIS A 390 12.08 2.66 11.27
CA HIS A 390 12.94 3.51 12.08
C HIS A 390 13.34 4.75 11.27
N PRO A 391 12.38 5.65 10.98
CA PRO A 391 12.70 6.93 10.38
C PRO A 391 13.46 7.80 11.40
N ASP A 392 14.55 8.40 10.96
CA ASP A 392 15.35 9.36 11.72
C ASP A 392 15.20 10.75 11.08
N VAL A 393 15.02 11.76 11.93
CA VAL A 393 15.03 13.17 11.52
C VAL A 393 16.18 13.85 12.23
N SER A 394 17.18 14.28 11.47
CA SER A 394 18.41 14.85 12.00
C SER A 394 18.83 16.13 11.29
N VAL A 395 19.77 16.84 11.90
CA VAL A 395 20.37 18.08 11.39
C VAL A 395 21.87 17.85 11.19
N ASN A 396 22.52 18.59 10.28
CA ASN A 396 23.96 18.46 10.12
C ASN A 396 24.70 19.13 11.31
N PRO A 397 25.37 18.36 12.20
CA PRO A 397 25.99 18.91 13.40
C PRO A 397 27.16 19.85 13.05
N ALA A 398 27.85 19.63 11.94
CA ALA A 398 28.95 20.49 11.50
C ALA A 398 28.43 21.86 11.05
N VAL A 399 27.31 21.91 10.31
CA VAL A 399 26.68 23.18 9.90
C VAL A 399 26.13 23.93 11.10
N VAL A 400 25.50 23.22 12.05
CA VAL A 400 25.01 23.81 13.30
C VAL A 400 26.17 24.37 14.13
N ALA A 401 27.24 23.59 14.32
CA ALA A 401 28.41 24.01 15.09
C ALA A 401 29.15 25.19 14.46
N LEU A 402 29.28 25.23 13.13
CA LEU A 402 29.88 26.35 12.41
C LEU A 402 29.11 27.65 12.63
N ARG A 403 27.77 27.60 12.55
CA ARG A 403 26.93 28.80 12.70
C ARG A 403 26.84 29.27 14.15
N ALA A 404 26.66 28.33 15.10
CA ALA A 404 26.66 28.64 16.52
C ALA A 404 28.04 29.16 16.98
N GLY A 405 29.12 28.51 16.57
CA GLY A 405 30.49 28.92 16.87
C GLY A 405 30.85 30.28 16.24
N GLY A 406 30.42 30.52 15.00
CA GLY A 406 30.60 31.81 14.33
C GLY A 406 29.87 32.95 15.05
N ALA A 407 28.63 32.73 15.51
CA ALA A 407 27.88 33.72 16.28
C ALA A 407 28.57 34.05 17.61
N VAL A 408 29.07 33.05 18.32
CA VAL A 408 29.81 33.23 19.58
C VAL A 408 31.13 33.97 19.35
N ALA A 409 31.91 33.56 18.34
CA ALA A 409 33.18 34.22 18.01
C ALA A 409 32.98 35.70 17.65
N LEU A 410 31.95 36.01 16.85
CA LEU A 410 31.61 37.38 16.50
C LEU A 410 31.08 38.17 17.72
N ALA A 411 30.37 37.53 18.67
CA ALA A 411 29.94 38.20 19.89
C ALA A 411 31.11 38.72 20.74
N PHE A 412 32.21 37.98 20.79
CA PHE A 412 33.43 38.41 21.50
C PHE A 412 34.18 39.52 20.76
N ALA A 413 34.22 39.48 19.42
CA ALA A 413 34.97 40.47 18.63
C ALA A 413 34.18 41.77 18.37
N ALA A 414 32.88 41.66 18.13
CA ALA A 414 31.98 42.77 17.81
C ALA A 414 30.54 42.38 18.19
N PRO A 415 30.03 42.76 19.38
CA PRO A 415 28.74 42.28 19.90
C PRO A 415 27.55 42.48 18.96
N VAL A 416 27.53 43.57 18.18
CA VAL A 416 26.49 43.85 17.19
C VAL A 416 26.59 42.91 15.97
N ALA A 417 27.78 42.39 15.66
CA ALA A 417 28.01 41.43 14.58
C ALA A 417 27.64 39.98 14.96
N ALA A 418 27.43 39.68 16.26
CA ALA A 418 27.05 38.35 16.76
C ALA A 418 25.78 37.77 16.10
N VAL A 419 24.86 38.67 15.74
CA VAL A 419 23.59 38.30 15.10
C VAL A 419 23.74 38.03 13.61
N LEU A 420 24.80 38.48 12.93
CA LEU A 420 24.94 38.34 11.48
C LEU A 420 24.87 36.88 10.98
N PRO A 421 25.52 35.87 11.62
CA PRO A 421 25.45 34.48 11.15
C PRO A 421 24.08 33.83 11.31
N VAL A 422 23.22 34.41 12.16
CA VAL A 422 21.92 33.86 12.56
C VAL A 422 20.76 34.79 12.20
N LEU A 423 21.03 35.89 11.50
CA LEU A 423 20.07 36.86 11.02
C LEU A 423 19.76 36.59 9.55
N GLU A 424 18.47 36.53 9.23
CA GLU A 424 17.99 36.32 7.88
C GLU A 424 17.46 37.63 7.29
N LEU A 425 18.27 38.25 6.42
CA LEU A 425 17.96 39.54 5.77
C LEU A 425 17.41 39.39 4.34
N GLN A 426 17.56 38.20 3.75
CA GLN A 426 17.05 37.90 2.41
C GLN A 426 15.75 37.10 2.55
N PRO A 427 14.61 37.62 2.09
CA PRO A 427 13.35 36.88 2.07
C PRO A 427 13.45 35.69 1.11
N ALA A 428 12.74 34.60 1.42
CA ALA A 428 12.54 33.51 0.47
C ALA A 428 11.94 34.03 -0.85
N PRO A 429 12.38 33.48 -2.01
CA PRO A 429 11.80 33.82 -3.30
C PRO A 429 10.32 33.41 -3.40
N ASP A 430 9.58 34.02 -4.32
CA ASP A 430 8.19 33.65 -4.58
C ASP A 430 8.09 32.17 -4.97
N SER A 431 7.15 31.46 -4.33
CA SER A 431 7.01 30.02 -4.53
C SER A 431 6.49 29.70 -5.94
N PRO A 432 7.13 28.76 -6.66
CA PRO A 432 6.60 28.26 -7.92
C PRO A 432 5.39 27.32 -7.73
N CYS A 433 4.99 27.04 -6.49
CA CYS A 433 3.98 26.03 -6.15
C CYS A 433 2.64 26.21 -6.90
N GLY A 434 2.19 27.46 -7.10
CA GLY A 434 0.99 27.74 -7.93
C GLY A 434 1.13 27.31 -9.40
N LYS A 435 2.32 27.42 -9.99
CA LYS A 435 2.61 26.93 -11.35
C LYS A 435 2.76 25.40 -11.38
N LEU A 436 3.38 24.83 -10.35
CA LEU A 436 3.61 23.39 -10.21
C LEU A 436 2.31 22.61 -9.98
N LEU A 437 1.29 23.23 -9.39
CA LEU A 437 -0.05 22.64 -9.24
C LEU A 437 -0.67 22.22 -10.58
N ALA A 438 -0.40 22.95 -11.67
CA ALA A 438 -0.89 22.59 -13.00
C ALA A 438 -0.31 21.24 -13.48
N ASP A 439 0.98 21.01 -13.22
CA ASP A 439 1.68 19.77 -13.60
C ASP A 439 1.28 18.59 -12.71
N VAL A 440 1.04 18.84 -11.42
CA VAL A 440 0.58 17.81 -10.45
C VAL A 440 -0.88 17.43 -10.71
N ARG A 441 -1.69 18.30 -11.33
CA ARG A 441 -3.07 17.96 -11.76
C ARG A 441 -3.11 17.06 -13.01
N GLN A 442 -2.01 16.95 -13.76
CA GLN A 442 -1.97 16.00 -14.87
C GLN A 442 -2.04 14.58 -14.35
N ARG A 443 -2.81 13.72 -15.04
CA ARG A 443 -2.96 12.33 -14.64
C ARG A 443 -1.61 11.60 -14.66
N PRO A 444 -1.24 10.89 -13.58
CA PRO A 444 -0.01 10.10 -13.57
C PRO A 444 -0.06 8.98 -14.60
N THR A 445 1.10 8.55 -15.07
CA THR A 445 1.29 7.51 -16.08
C THR A 445 2.19 6.39 -15.56
N ALA A 446 2.04 5.19 -16.13
CA ALA A 446 2.93 4.06 -15.88
C ALA A 446 3.20 3.34 -17.21
N PRO A 447 4.40 2.79 -17.41
CA PRO A 447 4.67 1.95 -18.57
C PRO A 447 3.93 0.60 -18.43
N PRO A 448 3.92 -0.24 -19.47
CA PRO A 448 3.48 -1.62 -19.32
C PRO A 448 4.35 -2.37 -18.28
N PRO A 449 3.79 -3.35 -17.54
CA PRO A 449 4.54 -4.13 -16.57
C PRO A 449 5.84 -4.73 -17.14
N GLY A 450 6.91 -4.70 -16.33
CA GLY A 450 8.22 -5.22 -16.73
C GLY A 450 9.02 -4.30 -17.68
N LYS A 451 8.50 -3.12 -18.03
CA LYS A 451 9.23 -2.11 -18.79
C LYS A 451 9.80 -1.05 -17.85
N VAL A 452 11.00 -0.57 -18.16
CA VAL A 452 11.67 0.49 -17.40
C VAL A 452 10.94 1.80 -17.65
N TYR A 453 10.53 2.48 -16.58
CA TYR A 453 10.04 3.85 -16.67
C TYR A 453 11.21 4.81 -16.90
N ARG A 454 11.12 5.62 -17.96
CA ARG A 454 12.06 6.71 -18.23
C ARG A 454 11.33 8.03 -18.01
N SER A 455 11.60 8.67 -16.88
CA SER A 455 11.07 10.02 -16.63
C SER A 455 11.61 11.00 -17.66
N GLY A 456 10.76 11.87 -18.21
CA GLY A 456 11.16 12.99 -19.07
C GLY A 456 11.82 14.14 -18.31
N GLN A 457 11.80 14.10 -16.98
CA GLN A 457 12.41 15.09 -16.09
C GLN A 457 13.36 14.40 -15.10
N THR A 458 14.54 14.98 -14.90
CA THR A 458 15.52 14.53 -13.90
C THR A 458 15.01 14.83 -12.50
N GLY A 459 14.96 13.81 -11.63
CA GLY A 459 14.64 14.01 -10.21
C GLY A 459 15.71 14.81 -9.48
N ARG A 460 15.33 15.42 -8.36
CA ARG A 460 16.25 16.20 -7.50
C ARG A 460 16.79 15.32 -6.39
N ALA A 461 18.07 14.96 -6.48
CA ALA A 461 18.74 14.10 -5.49
C ALA A 461 18.85 14.80 -4.12
N ALA A 462 18.94 14.00 -3.05
CA ALA A 462 19.22 14.51 -1.72
C ALA A 462 20.66 15.05 -1.65
N ASP A 463 20.85 16.18 -0.98
CA ASP A 463 22.18 16.79 -0.76
C ASP A 463 23.14 15.81 -0.08
N GLY A 464 24.30 15.58 -0.71
CA GLY A 464 25.35 14.70 -0.18
C GLY A 464 25.25 13.23 -0.59
N SER A 465 24.32 12.87 -1.49
CA SER A 465 24.34 11.55 -2.14
C SER A 465 25.64 11.39 -2.96
N PRO A 466 26.35 10.26 -2.87
CA PRO A 466 27.44 9.98 -3.81
C PRO A 466 26.89 10.09 -5.22
N LYS A 467 27.46 10.97 -6.06
CA LYS A 467 27.21 10.92 -7.50
C LYS A 467 27.68 9.55 -7.95
N ASP A 468 26.77 8.68 -8.39
CA ASP A 468 27.15 7.50 -9.15
C ASP A 468 28.09 7.99 -10.26
N PRO A 469 29.34 7.48 -10.35
CA PRO A 469 30.22 7.88 -11.42
C PRO A 469 29.57 7.40 -12.71
N ALA A 470 29.10 8.36 -13.51
CA ALA A 470 28.70 8.13 -14.88
C ALA A 470 29.74 7.21 -15.52
N ALA A 471 29.27 6.09 -16.05
CA ALA A 471 30.09 5.04 -16.65
C ALA A 471 31.17 5.67 -17.53
N ALA A 472 32.41 5.65 -17.04
CA ALA A 472 33.57 5.98 -17.84
C ALA A 472 33.61 4.98 -19.00
N PRO A 473 33.86 5.42 -20.25
CA PRO A 473 33.91 4.51 -21.38
C PRO A 473 35.04 3.49 -21.14
N ALA A 474 34.69 2.21 -21.27
CA ALA A 474 35.61 1.10 -21.09
C ALA A 474 36.85 1.30 -21.97
N ARG A 475 38.02 1.46 -21.34
CA ARG A 475 39.31 1.39 -22.03
C ARG A 475 39.47 -0.05 -22.56
N GLN A 476 39.64 -0.17 -23.87
CA GLN A 476 39.97 -1.43 -24.53
C GLN A 476 41.26 -2.03 -23.94
N PRO A 477 41.35 -3.35 -23.74
CA PRO A 477 42.60 -3.99 -23.33
C PRO A 477 43.64 -3.85 -24.44
N ALA A 478 44.82 -3.33 -24.09
CA ALA A 478 45.98 -3.30 -24.96
C ALA A 478 46.44 -4.74 -25.26
N LEU A 479 46.66 -5.02 -26.54
CA LEU A 479 47.29 -6.26 -27.02
C LEU A 479 48.69 -6.42 -26.40
N PRO A 480 49.08 -7.63 -25.95
CA PRO A 480 50.43 -7.85 -25.46
C PRO A 480 51.44 -7.76 -26.63
N ALA A 481 52.48 -6.95 -26.41
CA ALA A 481 53.62 -6.81 -27.30
C ALA A 481 54.38 -8.14 -27.41
N ARG A 482 54.77 -8.51 -28.63
CA ARG A 482 55.67 -9.61 -28.92
C ARG A 482 57.11 -9.17 -28.61
N ASP A 483 57.76 -9.86 -27.68
CA ASP A 483 59.21 -9.76 -27.51
C ASP A 483 59.95 -10.48 -28.65
N PRO A 484 60.97 -9.85 -29.27
CA PRO A 484 61.85 -10.49 -30.22
C PRO A 484 63.25 -10.67 -29.61
N THR A 485 63.57 -11.84 -29.07
CA THR A 485 64.96 -12.31 -28.95
C THR A 485 65.02 -13.81 -28.72
N THR A 486 65.43 -14.56 -29.75
CA THR A 486 66.52 -15.55 -29.66
C THR A 486 67.01 -15.86 -31.07
N ALA A 487 68.28 -15.58 -31.29
CA ALA A 487 69.06 -16.00 -32.44
C ALA A 487 69.91 -17.22 -32.04
N GLY A 488 70.16 -18.14 -32.99
CA GLY A 488 71.28 -19.07 -32.98
C GLY A 488 70.93 -20.52 -32.60
N GLY A 489 71.00 -21.41 -33.60
CA GLY A 489 70.89 -22.87 -33.46
C GLY A 489 70.25 -23.51 -34.66
#